data_AF-A0A2A6LMK9-F1
#
_entry.id   AF-A0A2A6LMK9-F1
#
_cell.length_a   1.000
_cell.length_b   1.000
_cell.length_c   1.000
_cell.angle_alpha   90.00
_cell.angle_beta   90.00
_cell.angle_gamma   90.00
#
_symmetry.space_group_name_H-M   'P 1'
#
loop_
_entity.id
_entity.type
_entity.pdbx_description
1 polymer ?
#
loop_
_entity_poly.entity_id
_entity_poly.type
_entity_poly.pdbx_seq_one_letter_code
_entity_poly.pdbx_strand_id
1 'polypeptide(L)'
;MGTHEPQCQPLPLICFLLGIPRSGTTLLAHSLQQHPDITAPPEPWLMLALEAFGRVDHRHPAGASLIQVAACEFLGRIDRISVSRAFADAAYSQYLAAAGKRTLIDKTPRYWMVLDYLHSLYPEAPHILLLRNPYAIAASLKSTWGIPFVSERCPPTSVSCLAELVTGTPTAAVALALADLVLGLPALAMQRGRRHTQVVHYERLVERPDEEIQCVIAGLGYDPAGIVFAGVEQTEYLRLSSFGDRRLLKKKAVDNRSVETWRTELTIEEMQTVTDLVGADLLVELGYEQSLQHAKDAGIVDRGKAVTEGYRRVFHTWWDLRRGEGEGILAGAYEYNSIFQQAGEDNTISSSSSTLGEAQRLPEFKIGENLQLGASMVAQLKRALMASEDDRATQLEALRNRDAAIEALRREVVRLEQSLAK
;
A
#
# COMPACT_ATOMS: atom_id res chain seq x y z
N MET A 1 43.27 31.74 13.83
CA MET A 1 42.53 30.52 14.21
C MET A 1 41.07 30.80 13.92
N GLY A 2 40.55 30.24 12.82
CA GLY A 2 39.18 30.44 12.41
C GLY A 2 38.24 29.67 13.34
N THR A 3 37.26 30.37 13.89
CA THR A 3 36.12 29.80 14.59
C THR A 3 35.24 29.08 13.58
N HIS A 4 35.28 27.75 13.57
CA HIS A 4 34.27 26.95 12.89
C HIS A 4 32.96 27.10 13.69
N GLU A 5 32.10 28.02 13.25
CA GLU A 5 30.67 27.91 13.56
C GLU A 5 30.17 26.57 13.02
N PRO A 6 29.35 25.82 13.78
CA PRO A 6 28.67 24.66 13.22
C PRO A 6 27.74 25.17 12.12
N GLN A 7 28.11 24.89 10.86
CA GLN A 7 27.20 25.09 9.73
C GLN A 7 25.96 24.24 10.00
N CYS A 8 24.89 24.91 10.43
CA CYS A 8 23.57 24.32 10.56
C CYS A 8 23.19 23.83 9.15
N GLN A 9 23.27 22.51 8.92
CA GLN A 9 22.88 21.94 7.65
C GLN A 9 21.42 22.35 7.39
N PRO A 10 21.08 22.84 6.18
CA PRO A 10 19.71 23.24 5.89
C PRO A 10 18.80 22.03 6.11
N LEU A 11 17.71 22.24 6.86
CA LEU A 11 16.73 21.21 7.12
C LEU A 11 16.22 20.62 5.79
N PRO A 12 16.05 19.30 5.69
CA PRO A 12 15.57 18.66 4.48
C PRO A 12 14.19 19.20 4.10
N LEU A 13 14.00 19.43 2.80
CA LEU A 13 12.75 19.97 2.23
C LEU A 13 11.53 19.08 2.51
N ILE A 14 11.76 17.79 2.71
CA ILE A 14 10.73 16.75 2.82
C ILE A 14 10.94 15.86 4.04
N CYS A 15 9.86 15.54 4.74
CA CYS A 15 9.76 14.51 5.76
C CYS A 15 8.62 13.56 5.38
N PHE A 16 8.81 12.25 5.52
CA PHE A 16 7.73 11.28 5.31
C PHE A 16 7.09 10.86 6.63
N LEU A 17 5.76 11.01 6.71
CA LEU A 17 4.98 10.46 7.82
C LEU A 17 4.43 9.08 7.43
N LEU A 18 5.07 8.06 7.96
CA LEU A 18 4.82 6.65 7.73
C LEU A 18 3.87 6.09 8.80
N GLY A 19 2.96 5.21 8.40
CA GLY A 19 2.01 4.57 9.29
C GLY A 19 0.83 4.03 8.49
N ILE A 20 0.28 2.87 8.85
CA ILE A 20 -0.85 2.30 8.10
C ILE A 20 -2.14 3.11 8.30
N PRO A 21 -3.15 2.97 7.41
CA PRO A 21 -4.43 3.62 7.60
C PRO A 21 -5.01 3.40 9.00
N ARG A 22 -5.74 4.41 9.50
CA ARG A 22 -6.37 4.40 10.83
C ARG A 22 -5.41 4.42 12.02
N SER A 23 -4.11 4.64 11.81
CA SER A 23 -3.14 4.82 12.91
C SER A 23 -3.10 6.24 13.51
N GLY A 24 -3.89 7.18 12.98
CA GLY A 24 -3.89 8.58 13.44
C GLY A 24 -2.94 9.50 12.67
N THR A 25 -2.42 9.08 11.53
CA THR A 25 -1.47 9.86 10.70
C THR A 25 -2.03 11.20 10.25
N THR A 26 -3.34 11.28 9.98
CA THR A 26 -4.01 12.57 9.67
C THR A 26 -4.02 13.52 10.87
N LEU A 27 -4.21 13.01 12.09
CA LEU A 27 -4.16 13.84 13.30
C LEU A 27 -2.75 14.41 13.48
N LEU A 28 -1.73 13.56 13.40
CA LEU A 28 -0.35 14.01 13.57
C LEU A 28 0.07 15.02 12.50
N ALA A 29 -0.24 14.75 11.22
CA ALA A 29 0.03 15.70 10.13
C ALA A 29 -0.64 17.06 10.37
N HIS A 30 -1.90 17.05 10.81
CA HIS A 30 -2.65 18.26 11.12
C HIS A 30 -2.02 19.04 12.28
N SER A 31 -1.62 18.34 13.34
CA SER A 31 -0.93 18.94 14.49
C SER A 31 0.40 19.58 14.12
N LEU A 32 1.21 18.91 13.30
CA LEU A 32 2.52 19.42 12.89
C LEU A 32 2.41 20.65 11.96
N GLN A 33 1.36 20.74 11.15
CA GLN A 33 1.11 21.89 10.27
C GLN A 33 0.83 23.20 11.03
N GLN A 34 0.54 23.14 12.34
CA GLN A 34 0.42 24.34 13.17
C GLN A 34 1.76 25.06 13.38
N HIS A 35 2.89 24.40 13.11
CA HIS A 35 4.20 25.05 13.14
C HIS A 35 4.32 26.12 12.04
N PRO A 36 4.94 27.29 12.32
CA PRO A 36 5.10 28.37 11.34
C PRO A 36 5.90 28.00 10.09
N ASP A 37 6.56 26.84 10.03
CA ASP A 37 7.51 26.44 8.98
C ASP A 37 7.22 25.06 8.37
N ILE A 38 6.22 24.36 8.90
CA ILE A 38 5.83 23.02 8.43
C ILE A 38 4.53 23.15 7.66
N THR A 39 4.42 22.41 6.56
CA THR A 39 3.15 22.19 5.87
C THR A 39 2.93 20.70 5.65
N ALA A 40 1.67 20.26 5.72
CA ALA A 40 1.31 18.87 5.48
C ALA A 40 0.11 18.82 4.53
N PRO A 41 0.33 18.70 3.20
CA PRO A 41 -0.77 18.54 2.26
C PRO A 41 -1.67 17.35 2.60
N PRO A 42 -2.95 17.35 2.16
CA PRO A 42 -3.72 16.13 2.09
C PRO A 42 -2.98 15.08 1.25
N GLU A 43 -3.13 13.80 1.63
CA GLU A 43 -2.37 12.65 1.10
C GLU A 43 -1.97 12.81 -0.37
N PRO A 44 -0.70 13.10 -0.69
CA PRO A 44 -0.27 13.35 -2.07
C PRO A 44 -0.27 12.10 -2.95
N TRP A 45 0.00 10.92 -2.36
CA TRP A 45 0.20 9.66 -3.09
C TRP A 45 1.30 9.72 -4.18
N LEU A 46 2.14 10.75 -4.16
CA LEU A 46 3.06 11.08 -5.24
C LEU A 46 4.15 10.01 -5.39
N MET A 47 4.70 9.51 -4.28
CA MET A 47 5.78 8.53 -4.32
C MET A 47 5.31 7.18 -4.85
N LEU A 48 4.05 6.82 -4.62
CA LEU A 48 3.44 5.61 -5.19
C LEU A 48 3.27 5.74 -6.71
N ALA A 49 2.84 6.91 -7.18
CA ALA A 49 2.71 7.19 -8.60
C ALA A 49 4.08 7.23 -9.31
N LEU A 50 5.10 7.81 -8.66
CA LEU A 50 6.45 7.89 -9.22
C LEU A 50 7.17 6.54 -9.21
N GLU A 51 6.94 5.66 -8.23
CA GLU A 51 7.45 4.28 -8.28
C GLU A 51 6.88 3.53 -9.50
N ALA A 52 5.60 3.78 -9.81
CA ALA A 52 4.92 3.22 -10.97
C ALA A 52 5.25 3.93 -12.30
N PHE A 53 6.10 4.97 -12.29
CA PHE A 53 6.45 5.73 -13.49
C PHE A 53 7.02 4.83 -14.58
N GLY A 54 6.35 4.82 -15.75
CA GLY A 54 6.72 3.97 -16.89
C GLY A 54 5.95 2.65 -16.99
N ARG A 55 5.06 2.32 -16.04
CA ARG A 55 4.10 1.22 -16.20
C ARG A 55 2.98 1.63 -17.16
N VAL A 56 2.67 0.78 -18.12
CA VAL A 56 1.64 1.02 -19.14
C VAL A 56 0.39 0.20 -18.83
N ASP A 57 -0.80 0.82 -18.89
CA ASP A 57 -2.06 0.08 -18.76
C ASP A 57 -2.22 -0.87 -19.95
N HIS A 58 -2.56 -2.13 -19.70
CA HIS A 58 -2.75 -3.16 -20.72
C HIS A 58 -3.84 -2.82 -21.76
N ARG A 59 -4.75 -1.89 -21.44
CA ARG A 59 -5.83 -1.42 -22.31
C ARG A 59 -5.45 -0.17 -23.10
N HIS A 60 -4.18 0.23 -23.09
CA HIS A 60 -3.76 1.45 -23.78
C HIS A 60 -4.07 1.36 -25.29
N PRO A 61 -4.83 2.32 -25.87
CA PRO A 61 -5.36 2.19 -27.23
C PRO A 61 -4.30 2.24 -28.33
N ALA A 62 -3.14 2.84 -28.05
CA ALA A 62 -2.00 2.88 -28.98
C ALA A 62 -1.10 1.62 -28.92
N GLY A 63 -1.58 0.51 -28.35
CA GLY A 63 -0.84 -0.74 -28.25
C GLY A 63 0.04 -0.81 -27.01
N ALA A 64 -0.51 -1.33 -25.91
CA ALA A 64 0.17 -1.38 -24.61
C ALA A 64 1.52 -2.11 -24.64
N SER A 65 1.63 -3.23 -25.38
CA SER A 65 2.88 -4.00 -25.50
C SER A 65 3.98 -3.20 -26.19
N LEU A 66 3.68 -2.54 -27.31
CA LEU A 66 4.61 -1.71 -28.05
C LEU A 66 5.13 -0.54 -27.21
N ILE A 67 4.22 0.16 -26.52
CA ILE A 67 4.58 1.27 -25.63
C ILE A 67 5.41 0.75 -24.46
N GLN A 68 5.04 -0.39 -23.86
CA GLN A 68 5.79 -0.96 -22.75
C GLN A 68 7.23 -1.26 -23.16
N VAL A 69 7.44 -1.88 -24.33
CA VAL A 69 8.80 -2.15 -24.86
C VAL A 69 9.56 -0.85 -25.10
N ALA A 70 8.99 0.07 -25.88
CA ALA A 70 9.66 1.33 -26.22
C ALA A 70 9.97 2.19 -24.98
N ALA A 71 9.03 2.27 -24.03
CA ALA A 71 9.22 2.97 -22.77
C ALA A 71 10.29 2.29 -21.90
N CYS A 72 10.31 0.95 -21.81
CA CYS A 72 11.36 0.24 -21.08
C CYS A 72 12.74 0.49 -21.68
N GLU A 73 12.87 0.46 -23.01
CA GLU A 73 14.15 0.75 -23.67
C GLU A 73 14.63 2.18 -23.43
N PHE A 74 13.72 3.16 -23.47
CA PHE A 74 14.07 4.54 -23.17
C PHE A 74 14.44 4.71 -21.69
N LEU A 75 13.59 4.22 -20.78
CA LEU A 75 13.77 4.35 -19.33
C LEU A 75 14.99 3.56 -18.82
N GLY A 76 15.40 2.50 -19.52
CA GLY A 76 16.63 1.75 -19.23
C GLY A 76 17.91 2.52 -19.56
N ARG A 77 17.82 3.64 -20.30
CA ARG A 77 18.96 4.50 -20.66
C ARG A 77 19.10 5.74 -19.77
N ILE A 78 18.21 5.92 -18.79
CA ILE A 78 18.23 7.08 -17.89
C ILE A 78 18.35 6.63 -16.43
N ASP A 79 18.85 7.54 -15.58
CA ASP A 79 18.72 7.39 -14.14
C ASP A 79 17.30 7.76 -13.70
N ARG A 80 16.44 6.74 -13.55
CA ARG A 80 15.05 6.92 -13.13
C ARG A 80 14.92 7.56 -11.74
N ILE A 81 15.84 7.28 -10.82
CA ILE A 81 15.80 7.84 -9.47
C ILE A 81 16.06 9.34 -9.53
N SER A 82 17.10 9.77 -10.25
CA SER A 82 17.38 11.21 -10.40
C SER A 82 16.24 11.96 -11.10
N VAL A 83 15.62 11.37 -12.13
CA VAL A 83 14.48 11.99 -12.83
C VAL A 83 13.25 12.07 -11.93
N SER A 84 12.91 11.00 -11.21
CA SER A 84 11.81 11.01 -10.26
C SER A 84 12.06 12.01 -9.12
N ARG A 85 13.29 12.14 -8.64
CA ARG A 85 13.65 13.10 -7.59
C ARG A 85 13.45 14.52 -8.11
N ALA A 86 13.95 14.83 -9.30
CA ALA A 86 13.77 16.15 -9.90
C ALA A 86 12.28 16.53 -10.07
N PHE A 87 11.43 15.58 -10.47
CA PHE A 87 9.98 15.81 -10.53
C PHE A 87 9.40 16.08 -9.15
N ALA A 88 9.73 15.24 -8.16
CA ALA A 88 9.22 15.35 -6.81
C ALA A 88 9.68 16.66 -6.13
N ASP A 89 10.95 17.02 -6.26
CA ASP A 89 11.51 18.29 -5.78
C ASP A 89 10.77 19.48 -6.38
N ALA A 90 10.52 19.48 -7.69
CA ALA A 90 9.78 20.55 -8.35
C ALA A 90 8.33 20.66 -7.86
N ALA A 91 7.65 19.52 -7.61
CA ALA A 91 6.30 19.49 -7.10
C ALA A 91 6.22 19.97 -5.64
N TYR A 92 7.08 19.43 -4.76
CA TYR A 92 7.12 19.81 -3.35
C TYR A 92 7.57 21.26 -3.16
N SER A 93 8.54 21.74 -3.93
CA SER A 93 9.01 23.13 -3.87
C SER A 93 7.91 24.13 -4.22
N GLN A 94 7.05 23.82 -5.21
CA GLN A 94 5.89 24.66 -5.52
C GLN A 94 4.88 24.69 -4.38
N TYR A 95 4.64 23.55 -3.72
CA TYR A 95 3.74 23.50 -2.56
C TYR A 95 4.29 24.30 -1.37
N LEU A 96 5.60 24.18 -1.09
CA LEU A 96 6.29 24.95 -0.06
C LEU A 96 6.26 26.45 -0.34
N ALA A 97 6.56 26.86 -1.58
CA ALA A 97 6.54 28.25 -2.00
C ALA A 97 5.14 28.86 -1.86
N ALA A 98 4.09 28.14 -2.28
CA ALA A 98 2.71 28.59 -2.12
C ALA A 98 2.27 28.71 -0.65
N ALA A 99 2.78 27.83 0.23
CA ALA A 99 2.47 27.86 1.65
C ALA A 99 3.34 28.86 2.44
N GLY A 100 4.46 29.33 1.88
CA GLY A 100 5.47 30.12 2.60
C GLY A 100 6.15 29.33 3.73
N LYS A 101 6.36 28.03 3.54
CA LYS A 101 6.87 27.09 4.56
C LYS A 101 8.20 26.47 4.11
N ARG A 102 8.94 25.86 5.03
CA ARG A 102 10.30 25.33 4.80
C ARG A 102 10.35 23.81 4.67
N THR A 103 9.50 23.09 5.40
CA THR A 103 9.46 21.62 5.36
C THR A 103 8.06 21.12 5.05
N LEU A 104 8.00 20.16 4.12
CA LEU A 104 6.77 19.48 3.74
C LEU A 104 6.72 18.12 4.44
N ILE A 105 5.59 17.79 5.04
CA ILE A 105 5.30 16.45 5.54
C ILE A 105 4.44 15.73 4.52
N ASP A 106 5.01 14.78 3.80
CA ASP A 106 4.24 13.88 2.96
C ASP A 106 3.75 12.71 3.82
N LYS A 107 2.48 12.83 4.21
CA LYS A 107 1.74 11.77 4.89
C LYS A 107 0.94 11.00 3.86
N THR A 108 1.35 9.77 3.60
CA THR A 108 0.57 8.81 2.79
C THR A 108 0.60 7.43 3.46
N PRO A 109 -0.54 6.90 3.95
CA PRO A 109 -0.53 5.73 4.81
C PRO A 109 0.06 4.44 4.20
N ARG A 110 0.03 4.32 2.87
CA ARG A 110 0.51 3.13 2.15
C ARG A 110 1.93 3.23 1.62
N TYR A 111 2.73 4.18 2.13
CA TYR A 111 4.16 4.24 1.81
C TYR A 111 4.96 3.03 2.29
N TRP A 112 4.39 2.17 3.14
CA TRP A 112 4.93 0.84 3.41
C TRP A 112 5.19 0.00 2.14
N MET A 113 4.45 0.27 1.04
CA MET A 113 4.60 -0.42 -0.24
C MET A 113 5.83 0.01 -1.06
N VAL A 114 6.42 1.16 -0.73
CA VAL A 114 7.48 1.82 -1.53
C VAL A 114 8.64 2.30 -0.66
N LEU A 115 8.84 1.69 0.51
CA LEU A 115 9.88 2.10 1.46
C LEU A 115 11.27 2.14 0.81
N ASP A 116 11.68 1.10 0.08
CA ASP A 116 13.00 1.08 -0.56
C ASP A 116 13.15 2.14 -1.66
N TYR A 117 12.04 2.45 -2.34
CA TYR A 117 11.99 3.54 -3.30
C TYR A 117 12.16 4.90 -2.61
N LEU A 118 11.50 5.12 -1.46
CA LEU A 118 11.69 6.34 -0.65
C LEU A 118 13.15 6.50 -0.21
N HIS A 119 13.78 5.45 0.30
CA HIS A 119 15.19 5.50 0.73
C HIS A 119 16.15 5.76 -0.43
N SER A 120 15.85 5.23 -1.62
CA SER A 120 16.64 5.49 -2.82
C SER A 120 16.46 6.94 -3.29
N LEU A 121 15.22 7.43 -3.25
CA LEU A 121 14.86 8.76 -3.73
C LEU A 121 15.26 9.86 -2.76
N TYR A 122 15.22 9.64 -1.44
CA TYR A 122 15.57 10.62 -0.42
C TYR A 122 16.27 9.94 0.78
N PRO A 123 17.55 9.59 0.64
CA PRO A 123 18.27 8.82 1.67
C PRO A 123 18.42 9.56 3.01
N GLU A 124 18.45 10.89 2.98
CA GLU A 124 18.60 11.75 4.16
C GLU A 124 17.27 12.36 4.64
N ALA A 125 16.13 11.99 4.04
CA ALA A 125 14.84 12.51 4.49
C ALA A 125 14.47 11.93 5.87
N PRO A 126 14.02 12.75 6.82
CA PRO A 126 13.50 12.29 8.09
C PRO A 126 12.21 11.50 7.89
N HIS A 127 12.03 10.48 8.72
CA HIS A 127 10.83 9.69 8.79
C HIS A 127 10.18 9.83 10.17
N ILE A 128 8.89 10.09 10.17
CA ILE A 128 8.06 9.94 11.37
C ILE A 128 7.30 8.64 11.20
N LEU A 129 7.55 7.66 12.06
CA LEU A 129 6.85 6.38 12.06
C LEU A 129 5.79 6.37 13.15
N LEU A 130 4.52 6.51 12.76
CA LEU A 130 3.39 6.45 13.67
C LEU A 130 2.87 5.01 13.79
N LEU A 131 2.92 4.50 15.02
CA LEU A 131 2.41 3.19 15.41
C LEU A 131 1.13 3.36 16.23
N ARG A 132 0.24 2.38 16.14
CA ARG A 132 -0.98 2.28 16.95
C ARG A 132 -1.28 0.82 17.23
N ASN A 133 -1.94 0.54 18.35
CA ASN A 133 -2.42 -0.79 18.71
C ASN A 133 -3.17 -1.43 17.53
N PRO A 134 -2.74 -2.61 17.03
CA PRO A 134 -3.37 -3.28 15.90
C PRO A 134 -4.85 -3.63 16.11
N TYR A 135 -5.27 -3.94 17.34
CA TYR A 135 -6.69 -4.13 17.65
C TYR A 135 -7.49 -2.84 17.51
N ALA A 136 -6.94 -1.70 17.93
CA ALA A 136 -7.56 -0.39 17.75
C ALA A 136 -7.63 0.03 16.27
N ILE A 137 -6.64 -0.34 15.47
CA ILE A 137 -6.67 -0.17 14.01
C ILE A 137 -7.80 -1.01 13.41
N ALA A 138 -7.88 -2.29 13.76
CA ALA A 138 -8.91 -3.20 13.27
C ALA A 138 -10.33 -2.73 13.63
N ALA A 139 -10.57 -2.33 14.89
CA ALA A 139 -11.83 -1.75 15.32
C ALA A 139 -12.20 -0.47 14.53
N SER A 140 -11.20 0.35 14.20
CA SER A 140 -11.42 1.52 13.35
C SER A 140 -11.73 1.15 11.90
N LEU A 141 -11.07 0.14 11.33
CA LEU A 141 -11.34 -0.36 9.98
C LEU A 141 -12.77 -0.91 9.87
N LYS A 142 -13.19 -1.73 10.86
CA LYS A 142 -14.56 -2.25 10.98
C LYS A 142 -15.58 -1.13 11.05
N SER A 143 -15.49 -0.24 12.05
CA SER A 143 -16.50 0.80 12.28
C SER A 143 -16.51 1.92 11.22
N THR A 144 -15.43 2.12 10.47
CA THR A 144 -15.34 3.22 9.48
C THR A 144 -15.59 2.73 8.06
N TRP A 145 -15.05 1.58 7.69
CA TRP A 145 -15.05 1.08 6.32
C TRP A 145 -15.79 -0.25 6.17
N GLY A 146 -16.36 -0.79 7.24
CA GLY A 146 -17.10 -2.05 7.21
C GLY A 146 -16.21 -3.25 6.88
N ILE A 147 -14.92 -3.19 7.20
CA ILE A 147 -13.98 -4.29 6.91
C ILE A 147 -14.35 -5.49 7.80
N PRO A 148 -14.69 -6.65 7.20
CA PRO A 148 -14.98 -7.86 7.97
C PRO A 148 -13.67 -8.52 8.41
N PHE A 149 -13.61 -8.93 9.68
CA PHE A 149 -12.50 -9.72 10.25
C PHE A 149 -12.88 -11.18 10.50
N VAL A 150 -14.13 -11.57 10.22
CA VAL A 150 -14.61 -12.95 10.28
C VAL A 150 -15.49 -13.19 9.04
N SER A 151 -15.43 -14.38 8.46
CA SER A 151 -16.32 -14.78 7.36
C SER A 151 -17.65 -15.28 7.92
N GLU A 152 -18.77 -14.81 7.36
CA GLU A 152 -20.11 -15.31 7.71
C GLU A 152 -20.30 -16.80 7.35
N ARG A 153 -19.44 -17.36 6.50
CA ARG A 153 -19.62 -18.70 5.91
C ARG A 153 -18.70 -19.78 6.49
N CYS A 154 -17.70 -19.43 7.29
CA CYS A 154 -16.69 -20.38 7.74
C CYS A 154 -16.14 -20.03 9.13
N PRO A 155 -16.00 -21.00 10.06
CA PRO A 155 -15.45 -20.74 11.38
C PRO A 155 -14.00 -20.22 11.33
N PRO A 156 -13.58 -19.36 12.30
CA PRO A 156 -12.35 -18.55 12.27
C PRO A 156 -11.05 -19.33 12.55
N THR A 157 -10.93 -20.58 12.09
CA THR A 157 -9.83 -21.49 12.46
C THR A 157 -9.01 -22.00 11.29
N SER A 158 -9.24 -21.54 10.07
CA SER A 158 -8.50 -22.01 8.89
C SER A 158 -7.94 -20.86 8.05
N VAL A 159 -6.68 -21.01 7.61
CA VAL A 159 -6.07 -20.19 6.55
C VAL A 159 -6.96 -20.15 5.30
N SER A 160 -7.73 -21.21 5.04
CA SER A 160 -8.71 -21.30 3.95
C SER A 160 -9.86 -20.28 4.06
N CYS A 161 -10.28 -19.90 5.26
CA CYS A 161 -11.39 -18.96 5.48
C CYS A 161 -10.98 -17.51 5.12
N LEU A 162 -9.74 -17.14 5.41
CA LEU A 162 -9.18 -15.85 5.01
C LEU A 162 -8.66 -15.87 3.58
N ALA A 163 -8.24 -17.02 3.07
CA ALA A 163 -8.07 -17.21 1.63
C ALA A 163 -9.40 -16.95 0.92
N GLU A 164 -10.54 -17.47 1.38
CA GLU A 164 -11.88 -17.10 0.87
C GLU A 164 -12.20 -15.62 1.03
N LEU A 165 -11.79 -14.95 2.10
CA LEU A 165 -11.93 -13.50 2.21
C LEU A 165 -11.01 -12.72 1.24
N VAL A 166 -10.00 -13.36 0.65
CA VAL A 166 -9.09 -12.78 -0.35
C VAL A 166 -9.45 -13.20 -1.79
N THR A 167 -9.98 -14.42 -1.97
CA THR A 167 -10.32 -15.06 -3.26
C THR A 167 -11.81 -15.08 -3.57
N GLY A 168 -12.67 -15.16 -2.55
CA GLY A 168 -14.12 -15.17 -2.64
C GLY A 168 -14.68 -13.75 -2.61
N THR A 169 -14.75 -13.10 -3.77
CA THR A 169 -15.32 -11.75 -3.98
C THR A 169 -15.21 -10.75 -2.80
N PRO A 170 -14.03 -10.53 -2.17
CA PRO A 170 -13.84 -9.26 -1.49
C PRO A 170 -13.79 -8.15 -2.54
N THR A 171 -14.32 -6.97 -2.21
CA THR A 171 -13.91 -5.78 -2.95
C THR A 171 -12.40 -5.61 -2.74
N ALA A 172 -11.66 -5.16 -3.78
CA ALA A 172 -10.21 -4.93 -3.68
C ALA A 172 -9.80 -4.09 -2.46
N ALA A 173 -10.70 -3.25 -1.96
CA ALA A 173 -10.54 -2.44 -0.75
C ALA A 173 -10.37 -3.28 0.54
N VAL A 174 -11.11 -4.38 0.70
CA VAL A 174 -11.03 -5.25 1.89
C VAL A 174 -9.66 -5.94 1.95
N ALA A 175 -9.25 -6.57 0.85
CA ALA A 175 -7.95 -7.22 0.78
C ALA A 175 -6.79 -6.22 0.99
N LEU A 176 -6.89 -5.00 0.47
CA LEU A 176 -5.90 -3.94 0.76
C LEU A 176 -5.86 -3.55 2.24
N ALA A 177 -7.01 -3.40 2.90
CA ALA A 177 -7.08 -3.06 4.32
C ALA A 177 -6.48 -4.16 5.21
N LEU A 178 -6.70 -5.43 4.86
CA LEU A 178 -6.08 -6.55 5.55
C LEU A 178 -4.57 -6.63 5.27
N ALA A 179 -4.14 -6.37 4.03
CA ALA A 179 -2.73 -6.30 3.66
C ALA A 179 -1.98 -5.21 4.43
N ASP A 180 -2.64 -4.08 4.74
CA ASP A 180 -2.06 -3.03 5.60
C ASP A 180 -1.66 -3.61 6.99
N LEU A 181 -2.45 -4.50 7.58
CA LEU A 181 -2.12 -5.16 8.86
C LEU A 181 -1.09 -6.30 8.69
N VAL A 182 -1.27 -7.15 7.67
CA VAL A 182 -0.48 -8.38 7.50
C VAL A 182 0.92 -8.08 6.96
N LEU A 183 1.03 -7.19 5.97
CA LEU A 183 2.28 -6.88 5.28
C LEU A 183 2.80 -5.49 5.67
N GLY A 184 1.91 -4.49 5.74
CA GLY A 184 2.30 -3.10 5.96
C GLY A 184 2.86 -2.81 7.35
N LEU A 185 2.13 -3.19 8.40
CA LEU A 185 2.58 -3.02 9.78
C LEU A 185 3.97 -3.63 10.07
N PRO A 186 4.27 -4.88 9.70
CA PRO A 186 5.60 -5.46 9.89
C PRO A 186 6.68 -4.76 9.06
N ALA A 187 6.40 -4.41 7.80
CA ALA A 187 7.35 -3.65 6.97
C ALA A 187 7.71 -2.29 7.60
N LEU A 188 6.72 -1.63 8.21
CA LEU A 188 6.90 -0.41 8.98
C LEU A 188 7.62 -0.63 10.31
N ALA A 189 7.35 -1.72 11.02
CA ALA A 189 8.02 -2.08 12.27
C ALA A 189 9.54 -2.21 12.07
N MET A 190 9.97 -2.72 10.92
CA MET A 190 11.39 -2.81 10.54
C MET A 190 12.06 -1.44 10.36
N GLN A 191 11.29 -0.36 10.17
CA GLN A 191 11.84 0.99 10.00
C GLN A 191 12.22 1.66 11.34
N ARG A 192 11.77 1.12 12.48
CA ARG A 192 11.99 1.71 13.82
C ARG A 192 13.46 1.94 14.18
N GLY A 193 14.35 1.07 13.67
CA GLY A 193 15.79 1.16 13.91
C GLY A 193 16.58 1.92 12.84
N ARG A 194 15.92 2.47 11.82
CA ARG A 194 16.62 3.19 10.75
C ARG A 194 17.05 4.58 11.20
N ARG A 195 18.17 5.05 10.64
CA ARG A 195 18.64 6.42 10.84
C ARG A 195 17.59 7.41 10.36
N HIS A 196 17.48 8.54 11.05
CA HIS A 196 16.50 9.60 10.77
C HIS A 196 15.03 9.17 10.93
N THR A 197 14.73 8.01 11.55
CA THR A 197 13.37 7.62 11.91
C THR A 197 13.06 7.97 13.36
N GLN A 198 12.03 8.79 13.58
CA GLN A 198 11.43 9.03 14.88
C GLN A 198 10.14 8.22 15.03
N VAL A 199 10.04 7.41 16.08
CA VAL A 199 8.86 6.61 16.37
C VAL A 199 7.89 7.39 17.24
N VAL A 200 6.61 7.39 16.88
CA VAL A 200 5.51 8.01 17.63
C VAL A 200 4.46 6.95 17.89
N HIS A 201 3.93 6.91 19.12
CA HIS A 201 2.79 6.05 19.46
C HIS A 201 1.52 6.88 19.50
N TYR A 202 0.49 6.44 18.78
CA TYR A 202 -0.80 7.11 18.73
C TYR A 202 -1.40 7.31 20.12
N GLU A 203 -1.25 6.33 21.00
CA GLU A 203 -1.78 6.34 22.35
C GLU A 203 -1.18 7.49 23.16
N ARG A 204 0.14 7.68 23.07
CA ARG A 204 0.83 8.83 23.68
C ARG A 204 0.42 10.13 23.02
N LEU A 205 0.29 10.16 21.69
CA LEU A 205 -0.10 11.36 20.94
C LEU A 205 -1.47 11.90 21.36
N VAL A 206 -2.42 11.03 21.72
CA VAL A 206 -3.75 11.47 22.16
C VAL A 206 -3.88 11.65 23.67
N GLU A 207 -3.01 11.03 24.46
CA GLU A 207 -2.95 11.20 25.91
C GLU A 207 -2.20 12.48 26.30
N ARG A 208 -1.08 12.77 25.61
CA ARG A 208 -0.18 13.91 25.87
C ARG A 208 0.20 14.60 24.56
N PRO A 209 -0.76 15.24 23.87
CA PRO A 209 -0.55 15.81 22.55
C PRO A 209 0.58 16.84 22.51
N ASP A 210 0.62 17.79 23.46
CA ASP A 210 1.64 18.84 23.46
C ASP A 210 3.05 18.28 23.63
N GLU A 211 3.25 17.34 24.56
CA GLU A 211 4.55 16.69 24.80
C GLU A 211 5.04 15.92 23.57
N GLU A 212 4.16 15.12 22.96
CA GLU A 212 4.52 14.32 21.78
C GLU A 212 4.77 15.19 20.54
N ILE A 213 3.96 16.22 20.31
CA ILE A 213 4.15 17.15 19.18
C ILE A 213 5.48 17.89 19.34
N GLN A 214 5.79 18.40 20.53
CA GLN A 214 7.08 19.05 20.81
C GLN A 214 8.25 18.10 20.59
N CYS A 215 8.14 16.84 21.02
CA CYS A 215 9.17 15.83 20.75
C CYS A 215 9.37 15.61 19.25
N VAL A 216 8.30 15.54 18.46
CA VAL A 216 8.39 15.37 17.00
C VAL A 216 9.02 16.59 16.33
N ILE A 217 8.61 17.80 16.72
CA ILE A 217 9.16 19.06 16.19
C ILE A 217 10.67 19.16 16.49
N ALA A 218 11.07 18.83 17.73
CA ALA A 218 12.48 18.79 18.11
C ALA A 218 13.26 17.73 17.29
N GLY A 219 12.67 16.56 17.05
CA GLY A 219 13.26 15.51 16.22
C GLY A 219 13.43 15.90 14.75
N LEU A 220 12.58 16.81 14.25
CA LEU A 220 12.72 17.44 12.94
C LEU A 220 13.74 18.60 12.93
N GLY A 221 14.38 18.92 14.05
CA GLY A 221 15.39 19.97 14.16
C GLY A 221 14.84 21.40 14.31
N TYR A 222 13.57 21.54 14.66
CA TYR A 222 12.95 22.82 15.01
C TYR A 222 12.96 23.08 16.52
N ASP A 223 12.86 24.36 16.91
CA ASP A 223 12.70 24.74 18.31
C ASP A 223 11.28 24.39 18.78
N PRO A 224 11.11 23.53 19.79
CA PRO A 224 9.78 23.19 20.32
C PRO A 224 9.17 24.33 21.16
N ALA A 225 9.95 25.36 21.55
CA ALA A 225 9.48 26.40 22.45
C ALA A 225 8.35 27.26 21.84
N GLY A 226 7.29 27.49 22.62
CA GLY A 226 6.20 28.39 22.25
C GLY A 226 5.16 27.81 21.30
N ILE A 227 5.29 26.54 20.90
CA ILE A 227 4.28 25.85 20.11
C ILE A 227 3.24 25.25 21.06
N VAL A 228 2.11 25.92 21.14
CA VAL A 228 0.91 25.43 21.84
C VAL A 228 -0.01 24.86 20.79
N PHE A 229 -0.34 23.57 20.89
CA PHE A 229 -1.30 22.97 19.98
C PHE A 229 -2.68 23.54 20.28
N ALA A 230 -3.22 24.34 19.36
CA ALA A 230 -4.48 25.09 19.56
C ALA A 230 -5.74 24.23 19.38
N GLY A 231 -5.62 22.89 19.42
CA GLY A 231 -6.72 21.97 19.13
C GLY A 231 -6.84 21.65 17.63
N VAL A 232 -7.99 21.09 17.22
CA VAL A 232 -8.26 20.64 15.84
C VAL A 232 -8.85 21.76 14.97
N GLU A 233 -8.52 23.02 15.28
CA GLU A 233 -9.03 24.17 14.53
C GLU A 233 -8.29 24.29 13.18
N GLN A 234 -8.97 24.84 12.16
CA GLN A 234 -8.47 24.97 10.77
C GLN A 234 -8.38 23.67 9.94
N THR A 235 -9.48 22.92 9.86
CA THR A 235 -9.59 21.74 8.99
C THR A 235 -10.02 22.04 7.54
N GLU A 236 -9.94 23.28 7.07
CA GLU A 236 -10.50 23.67 5.77
C GLU A 236 -9.82 22.94 4.60
N TYR A 237 -8.50 22.78 4.67
CA TYR A 237 -7.74 21.98 3.70
C TYR A 237 -8.19 20.50 3.64
N LEU A 238 -8.63 19.93 4.77
CA LEU A 238 -9.20 18.58 4.83
C LEU A 238 -10.63 18.51 4.27
N ARG A 239 -11.38 19.62 4.26
CA ARG A 239 -12.70 19.67 3.63
C ARG A 239 -12.58 19.67 2.11
N LEU A 240 -11.56 20.34 1.58
CA LEU A 240 -11.30 20.46 0.15
C LEU A 240 -10.64 19.22 -0.48
N SER A 241 -10.09 18.32 0.34
CA SER A 241 -9.52 17.06 -0.15
C SER A 241 -10.57 15.95 -0.23
N SER A 242 -10.36 14.96 -1.09
CA SER A 242 -11.06 13.66 -1.06
C SER A 242 -10.46 12.69 -0.03
N PHE A 243 -9.21 12.93 0.39
CA PHE A 243 -8.39 12.04 1.22
C PHE A 243 -8.23 12.56 2.65
N GLY A 244 -7.80 11.68 3.56
CA GLY A 244 -7.66 11.96 5.00
C GLY A 244 -8.83 11.51 5.86
N ASP A 245 -8.65 11.54 7.19
CA ASP A 245 -9.66 11.07 8.14
C ASP A 245 -10.78 12.10 8.36
N ARG A 246 -11.94 11.86 7.75
CA ARG A 246 -13.13 12.71 7.91
C ARG A 246 -13.68 12.75 9.34
N ARG A 247 -13.34 11.77 10.19
CA ARG A 247 -13.74 11.82 11.60
C ARG A 247 -13.11 13.00 12.32
N LEU A 248 -11.96 13.49 11.87
CA LEU A 248 -11.29 14.66 12.44
C LEU A 248 -12.12 15.94 12.27
N LEU A 249 -12.86 16.07 11.16
CA LEU A 249 -13.76 17.22 10.90
C LEU A 249 -14.89 17.37 11.91
N LYS A 250 -15.21 16.30 12.64
CA LYS A 250 -16.28 16.26 13.65
C LYS A 250 -15.76 16.49 15.07
N LYS A 251 -14.44 16.52 15.27
CA LYS A 251 -13.82 16.68 16.58
C LYS A 251 -13.57 18.16 16.87
N LYS A 252 -13.85 18.57 18.11
CA LYS A 252 -13.50 19.90 18.63
C LYS A 252 -12.14 19.91 19.35
N ALA A 253 -11.71 18.75 19.85
CA ALA A 253 -10.45 18.58 20.57
C ALA A 253 -9.88 17.18 20.30
N VAL A 254 -8.60 17.01 20.60
CA VAL A 254 -7.98 15.68 20.65
C VAL A 254 -8.51 14.96 21.89
N ASP A 255 -8.90 13.70 21.71
CA ASP A 255 -9.39 12.83 22.77
C ASP A 255 -8.83 11.42 22.61
N ASN A 256 -8.71 10.73 23.74
CA ASN A 256 -8.18 9.37 23.82
C ASN A 256 -9.28 8.28 23.75
N ARG A 257 -10.53 8.64 23.44
CA ARG A 257 -11.67 7.68 23.48
C ARG A 257 -11.47 6.50 22.55
N SER A 258 -10.72 6.71 21.46
CA SER A 258 -10.48 5.67 20.46
C SER A 258 -9.34 4.69 20.79
N VAL A 259 -8.62 4.91 21.90
CA VAL A 259 -7.49 4.05 22.31
C VAL A 259 -7.97 2.66 22.68
N GLU A 260 -9.02 2.56 23.51
CA GLU A 260 -9.49 1.29 24.06
C GLU A 260 -10.82 0.80 23.48
N THR A 261 -11.39 1.48 22.48
CA THR A 261 -12.70 1.11 21.91
C THR A 261 -12.70 -0.30 21.30
N TRP A 262 -11.54 -0.82 20.91
CA TRP A 262 -11.41 -2.18 20.37
C TRP A 262 -11.90 -3.25 21.36
N ARG A 263 -11.81 -3.01 22.67
CA ARG A 263 -12.28 -3.95 23.70
C ARG A 263 -13.78 -4.18 23.65
N THR A 264 -14.55 -3.23 23.13
CA THR A 264 -16.02 -3.30 23.02
C THR A 264 -16.50 -3.50 21.59
N GLU A 265 -15.71 -3.07 20.61
CA GLU A 265 -16.09 -3.11 19.18
C GLU A 265 -15.71 -4.41 18.48
N LEU A 266 -14.68 -5.11 18.98
CA LEU A 266 -14.25 -6.40 18.44
C LEU A 266 -14.83 -7.55 19.26
N THR A 267 -15.35 -8.55 18.57
CA THR A 267 -15.68 -9.83 19.18
C THR A 267 -14.40 -10.61 19.50
N ILE A 268 -14.51 -11.65 20.33
CA ILE A 268 -13.39 -12.58 20.60
C ILE A 268 -12.88 -13.19 19.28
N GLU A 269 -13.77 -13.56 18.36
CA GLU A 269 -13.35 -14.11 17.07
C GLU A 269 -12.58 -13.08 16.21
N GLU A 270 -13.02 -11.83 16.20
CA GLU A 270 -12.32 -10.77 15.46
C GLU A 270 -10.95 -10.45 16.08
N MET A 271 -10.87 -10.42 17.41
CA MET A 271 -9.58 -10.29 18.11
C MET A 271 -8.66 -11.49 17.81
N GLN A 272 -9.20 -12.70 17.69
CA GLN A 272 -8.41 -13.87 17.28
C GLN A 272 -7.87 -13.67 15.87
N THR A 273 -8.70 -13.25 14.92
CA THR A 273 -8.25 -12.97 13.56
C THR A 273 -7.15 -11.91 13.53
N VAL A 274 -7.31 -10.79 14.24
CA VAL A 274 -6.27 -9.74 14.28
C VAL A 274 -4.96 -10.29 14.85
N THR A 275 -5.04 -11.10 15.91
CA THR A 275 -3.86 -11.75 16.52
C THR A 275 -3.17 -12.67 15.52
N ASP A 276 -3.94 -13.46 14.77
CA ASP A 276 -3.39 -14.38 13.77
C ASP A 276 -2.76 -13.64 12.58
N LEU A 277 -3.40 -12.56 12.10
CA LEU A 277 -2.92 -11.73 10.98
C LEU A 277 -1.63 -10.97 11.31
N VAL A 278 -1.53 -10.40 12.52
CA VAL A 278 -0.40 -9.57 12.95
C VAL A 278 0.73 -10.42 13.52
N GLY A 279 0.37 -11.41 14.35
CA GLY A 279 1.28 -12.24 15.13
C GLY A 279 1.51 -11.69 16.55
N ALA A 280 1.48 -12.59 17.54
CA ALA A 280 1.73 -12.27 18.95
C ALA A 280 3.13 -11.65 19.16
N ASP A 281 4.16 -12.21 18.51
CA ASP A 281 5.53 -11.71 18.59
C ASP A 281 5.62 -10.23 18.20
N LEU A 282 5.00 -9.86 17.07
CA LEU A 282 5.01 -8.48 16.58
C LEU A 282 4.23 -7.54 17.49
N LEU A 283 3.11 -7.99 18.07
CA LEU A 283 2.37 -7.20 19.08
C LEU A 283 3.25 -6.86 20.28
N VAL A 284 4.00 -7.84 20.81
CA VAL A 284 4.95 -7.64 21.91
C VAL A 284 6.10 -6.73 21.45
N GLU A 285 6.68 -6.98 20.29
CA GLU A 285 7.79 -6.20 19.72
C GLU A 285 7.43 -4.71 19.55
N LEU A 286 6.18 -4.41 19.21
CA LEU A 286 5.64 -3.07 19.06
C LEU A 286 5.20 -2.41 20.38
N GLY A 287 5.29 -3.12 21.51
CA GLY A 287 4.94 -2.60 22.84
C GLY A 287 3.48 -2.80 23.26
N TYR A 288 2.71 -3.66 22.56
CA TYR A 288 1.30 -3.94 22.84
C TYR A 288 1.08 -5.24 23.61
N GLU A 289 2.05 -5.66 24.42
CA GLU A 289 1.97 -6.88 25.24
C GLU A 289 0.76 -6.85 26.20
N GLN A 290 0.45 -5.72 26.82
CA GLN A 290 -0.71 -5.59 27.70
C GLN A 290 -2.04 -5.76 26.94
N SER A 291 -2.12 -5.25 25.71
CA SER A 291 -3.30 -5.44 24.87
C SER A 291 -3.45 -6.90 24.43
N LEU A 292 -2.34 -7.55 24.09
CA LEU A 292 -2.33 -8.99 23.82
C LEU A 292 -2.74 -9.80 25.06
N GLN A 293 -2.28 -9.43 26.26
CA GLN A 293 -2.65 -10.11 27.49
C GLN A 293 -4.15 -9.95 27.78
N HIS A 294 -4.71 -8.75 27.60
CA HIS A 294 -6.15 -8.54 27.71
C HIS A 294 -6.95 -9.42 26.75
N ALA A 295 -6.48 -9.54 25.50
CA ALA A 295 -7.09 -10.44 24.52
C ALA A 295 -6.99 -11.90 24.97
N LYS A 296 -5.84 -12.34 25.50
CA LYS A 296 -5.65 -13.69 26.05
C LYS A 296 -6.60 -13.98 27.21
N ASP A 297 -6.76 -13.03 28.13
CA ASP A 297 -7.70 -13.14 29.26
C ASP A 297 -9.16 -13.25 28.78
N ALA A 298 -9.49 -12.67 27.63
CA ALA A 298 -10.79 -12.79 26.97
C ALA A 298 -10.98 -14.11 26.17
N GLY A 299 -9.96 -14.98 26.12
CA GLY A 299 -10.03 -16.30 25.47
C GLY A 299 -9.27 -16.42 24.14
N ILE A 300 -8.49 -15.41 23.75
CA ILE A 300 -7.61 -15.50 22.57
C ILE A 300 -6.44 -16.43 22.83
N VAL A 301 -6.11 -17.26 21.85
CA VAL A 301 -4.97 -18.17 21.92
C VAL A 301 -3.93 -17.75 20.89
N ASP A 302 -2.67 -17.69 21.30
CA ASP A 302 -1.56 -17.58 20.35
C ASP A 302 -1.40 -18.91 19.61
N ARG A 303 -1.83 -18.96 18.35
CA ARG A 303 -1.74 -20.14 17.49
C ARG A 303 -0.34 -20.34 16.89
N GLY A 304 0.60 -19.47 17.25
CA GLY A 304 2.01 -19.55 16.88
C GLY A 304 2.33 -18.95 15.51
N LYS A 305 3.61 -18.65 15.34
CA LYS A 305 4.17 -17.97 14.16
C LYS A 305 3.81 -18.64 12.83
N ALA A 306 3.66 -19.96 12.78
CA ALA A 306 3.32 -20.69 11.56
C ALA A 306 1.99 -20.24 10.93
N VAL A 307 1.00 -19.88 11.76
CA VAL A 307 -0.30 -19.36 11.29
C VAL A 307 -0.13 -17.97 10.67
N THR A 308 0.53 -17.05 11.38
CA THR A 308 0.82 -15.71 10.87
C THR A 308 1.63 -15.76 9.58
N GLU A 309 2.66 -16.60 9.49
CA GLU A 309 3.43 -16.80 8.26
C GLU A 309 2.58 -17.41 7.11
N GLY A 310 1.58 -18.23 7.45
CA GLY A 310 0.58 -18.68 6.49
C GLY A 310 -0.18 -17.51 5.85
N TYR A 311 -0.67 -16.58 6.66
CA TYR A 311 -1.33 -15.38 6.15
C TYR A 311 -0.40 -14.50 5.33
N ARG A 312 0.83 -14.27 5.80
CA ARG A 312 1.84 -13.51 5.07
C ARG A 312 2.03 -14.06 3.66
N ARG A 313 2.21 -15.39 3.51
CA ARG A 313 2.36 -16.03 2.20
C ARG A 313 1.15 -15.80 1.29
N VAL A 314 -0.06 -15.98 1.80
CA VAL A 314 -1.30 -15.75 1.01
C VAL A 314 -1.36 -14.30 0.52
N PHE A 315 -1.10 -13.33 1.40
CA PHE A 315 -1.13 -11.92 1.04
C PHE A 315 0.01 -11.53 0.09
N HIS A 316 1.19 -12.11 0.22
CA HIS A 316 2.29 -11.94 -0.75
C HIS A 316 1.91 -12.47 -2.12
N THR A 317 1.39 -13.70 -2.22
CA THR A 317 0.95 -14.25 -3.52
C THR A 317 -0.14 -13.38 -4.16
N TRP A 318 -1.13 -12.94 -3.38
CA TRP A 318 -2.16 -12.02 -3.86
C TRP A 318 -1.57 -10.67 -4.31
N TRP A 319 -0.56 -10.18 -3.61
CA TRP A 319 0.13 -8.94 -3.92
C TRP A 319 0.93 -9.02 -5.22
N ASP A 320 1.72 -10.07 -5.40
CA ASP A 320 2.58 -10.29 -6.55
C ASP A 320 1.76 -10.42 -7.85
N LEU A 321 0.61 -11.11 -7.76
CA LEU A 321 -0.37 -11.20 -8.85
C LEU A 321 -0.89 -9.81 -9.28
N ARG A 322 -1.04 -8.86 -8.35
CA ARG A 322 -1.47 -7.49 -8.65
C ARG A 322 -0.35 -6.60 -9.17
N ARG A 323 0.90 -6.81 -8.75
CA ARG A 323 2.06 -6.06 -9.26
C ARG A 323 2.42 -6.45 -10.70
N GLY A 324 1.96 -7.62 -11.17
CA GLY A 324 2.27 -8.11 -12.51
C GLY A 324 3.69 -8.68 -12.62
N GLU A 325 4.33 -9.02 -11.49
CA GLU A 325 5.70 -9.54 -11.44
C GLU A 325 5.80 -11.04 -11.82
N GLY A 326 4.72 -11.63 -12.34
CA GLY A 326 4.64 -13.03 -12.78
C GLY A 326 4.92 -13.30 -14.27
N GLU A 327 4.94 -12.29 -15.15
CA GLU A 327 5.20 -12.47 -16.59
C GLU A 327 6.02 -11.31 -17.18
N GLY A 328 7.16 -11.03 -16.54
CA GLY A 328 8.16 -10.08 -17.01
C GLY A 328 9.45 -10.75 -17.50
N ILE A 329 9.37 -11.88 -18.21
CA ILE A 329 10.56 -12.52 -18.80
C ILE A 329 10.45 -12.48 -20.32
N LEU A 330 11.18 -11.54 -20.93
CA LEU A 330 11.92 -11.61 -22.21
C LEU A 330 11.29 -12.28 -23.47
N ALA A 331 10.03 -12.73 -23.48
CA ALA A 331 9.48 -13.48 -24.60
C ALA A 331 9.03 -12.60 -25.77
N GLY A 332 8.60 -11.36 -25.51
CA GLY A 332 8.11 -10.44 -26.55
C GLY A 332 9.19 -9.79 -27.43
N ALA A 333 10.45 -9.77 -26.97
CA ALA A 333 11.55 -9.18 -27.73
C ALA A 333 12.05 -10.09 -28.89
N TYR A 334 11.85 -11.41 -28.77
CA TYR A 334 12.29 -12.36 -29.80
C TYR A 334 11.29 -12.52 -30.95
N GLU A 335 9.98 -12.31 -30.71
CA GLU A 335 8.98 -12.38 -31.79
C GLU A 335 8.94 -11.11 -32.65
N TYR A 336 9.16 -9.92 -32.08
CA TYR A 336 9.12 -8.66 -32.84
C TYR A 336 10.32 -8.42 -33.76
N ASN A 337 11.51 -8.95 -33.41
CA ASN A 337 12.68 -8.86 -34.29
C ASN A 337 12.48 -9.61 -35.63
N SER A 338 11.62 -10.63 -35.65
CA SER A 338 11.29 -11.37 -36.88
C SER A 338 10.43 -10.57 -37.87
N ILE A 339 9.59 -9.66 -37.36
CA ILE A 339 8.64 -8.89 -38.18
C ILE A 339 9.32 -7.67 -38.81
N PHE A 340 10.31 -7.08 -38.13
CA PHE A 340 11.06 -5.93 -38.65
C PHE A 340 12.33 -6.29 -39.45
N GLN A 341 12.84 -7.53 -39.38
CA GLN A 341 13.93 -7.99 -40.26
C GLN A 341 13.47 -8.39 -41.66
N GLN A 342 12.17 -8.61 -41.90
CA GLN A 342 11.65 -8.95 -43.24
C GLN A 342 11.36 -7.74 -44.15
N ALA A 343 11.56 -6.51 -43.67
CA ALA A 343 11.25 -5.28 -44.41
C ALA A 343 12.48 -4.47 -44.86
N GLY A 344 13.67 -5.07 -44.84
CA GLY A 344 14.93 -4.35 -45.04
C GLY A 344 16.02 -5.12 -45.79
N GLU A 345 15.69 -5.99 -46.74
CA GLU A 345 16.69 -6.59 -47.63
C GLU A 345 16.16 -6.67 -49.07
N ASP A 346 16.08 -5.51 -49.72
CA ASP A 346 16.14 -5.38 -51.18
C ASP A 346 17.05 -4.19 -51.50
N ASN A 347 18.35 -4.43 -51.49
CA ASN A 347 19.31 -3.66 -52.28
C ASN A 347 20.66 -4.41 -52.34
N THR A 348 20.88 -5.01 -53.50
CA THR A 348 22.10 -5.70 -53.91
C THR A 348 23.21 -4.70 -54.26
N ILE A 349 24.31 -4.67 -53.49
CA ILE A 349 25.64 -4.30 -54.02
C ILE A 349 26.71 -5.20 -53.41
N SER A 350 27.41 -5.91 -54.28
CA SER A 350 28.56 -6.78 -54.01
C SER A 350 29.82 -6.00 -53.62
N SER A 351 30.61 -6.50 -52.67
CA SER A 351 32.06 -6.74 -52.87
C SER A 351 32.69 -7.50 -51.70
N SER A 352 33.67 -8.33 -52.07
CA SER A 352 34.44 -9.31 -51.29
C SER A 352 35.44 -8.74 -50.28
N SER A 353 35.69 -9.43 -49.16
CA SER A 353 37.01 -10.03 -48.83
C SER A 353 37.08 -10.61 -47.40
N SER A 354 37.95 -11.61 -47.28
CA SER A 354 38.29 -12.52 -46.18
C SER A 354 38.86 -11.91 -44.89
N THR A 355 38.61 -12.52 -43.72
CA THR A 355 39.64 -13.23 -42.90
C THR A 355 39.06 -13.88 -41.63
N LEU A 356 39.57 -15.08 -41.31
CA LEU A 356 39.31 -15.91 -40.13
C LEU A 356 39.83 -15.27 -38.82
N GLY A 357 39.24 -15.63 -37.67
CA GLY A 357 39.95 -15.60 -36.38
C GLY A 357 39.12 -15.73 -35.08
N GLU A 358 38.66 -16.95 -34.78
CA GLU A 358 38.49 -17.54 -33.43
C GLU A 358 37.52 -16.91 -32.39
N ALA A 359 36.33 -17.50 -32.27
CA ALA A 359 35.44 -17.40 -31.10
C ALA A 359 35.56 -18.65 -30.21
N GLN A 360 35.75 -18.44 -28.91
CA GLN A 360 35.81 -19.44 -27.86
C GLN A 360 34.43 -20.07 -27.60
N ARG A 361 34.41 -21.40 -27.40
CA ARG A 361 33.22 -22.23 -27.14
C ARG A 361 32.67 -22.01 -25.71
N LEU A 362 31.35 -21.95 -25.59
CA LEU A 362 30.58 -22.17 -24.35
C LEU A 362 29.70 -23.44 -24.49
N PRO A 363 29.33 -24.13 -23.39
CA PRO A 363 28.86 -25.52 -23.44
C PRO A 363 27.35 -25.66 -23.69
N GLU A 364 26.99 -26.60 -24.55
CA GLU A 364 25.62 -27.10 -24.74
C GLU A 364 25.15 -27.85 -23.48
N PHE A 365 24.27 -27.25 -22.67
CA PHE A 365 23.50 -27.98 -21.64
C PHE A 365 22.08 -27.39 -21.47
N LYS A 366 21.08 -28.30 -21.50
CA LYS A 366 19.67 -28.17 -21.03
C LYS A 366 18.61 -27.41 -21.86
N ILE A 367 18.38 -27.81 -23.11
CA ILE A 367 17.20 -27.35 -23.89
C ILE A 367 15.96 -28.24 -23.65
N GLY A 368 16.14 -29.54 -23.38
CA GLY A 368 15.02 -30.50 -23.26
C GLY A 368 14.16 -30.39 -21.98
N GLU A 369 14.77 -30.14 -20.82
CA GLU A 369 14.03 -30.05 -19.53
C GLU A 369 13.15 -28.77 -19.45
N ASN A 370 13.59 -27.67 -20.06
CA ASN A 370 12.86 -26.40 -20.07
C ASN A 370 11.60 -26.45 -20.95
N LEU A 371 11.63 -27.20 -22.05
CA LEU A 371 10.47 -27.40 -22.93
C LEU A 371 9.35 -28.20 -22.25
N GLN A 372 9.72 -29.21 -21.45
CA GLN A 372 8.75 -30.04 -20.72
C GLN A 372 8.12 -29.29 -19.54
N LEU A 373 8.90 -28.44 -18.86
CA LEU A 373 8.42 -27.55 -17.80
C LEU A 373 7.48 -26.46 -18.37
N GLY A 374 7.85 -25.86 -19.51
CA GLY A 374 7.01 -24.87 -20.21
C GLY A 374 5.67 -25.46 -20.68
N ALA A 375 5.67 -26.66 -21.24
CA ALA A 375 4.44 -27.34 -21.66
C ALA A 375 3.51 -27.66 -20.47
N SER A 376 4.09 -28.06 -19.32
CA SER A 376 3.34 -28.30 -18.08
C SER A 376 2.69 -27.01 -17.56
N MET A 377 3.42 -25.90 -17.59
CA MET A 377 2.95 -24.59 -17.11
C MET A 377 1.83 -24.03 -17.99
N VAL A 378 1.94 -24.16 -19.31
CA VAL A 378 0.87 -23.80 -20.27
C VAL A 378 -0.40 -24.64 -20.03
N ALA A 379 -0.26 -25.93 -19.72
CA ALA A 379 -1.41 -26.79 -19.42
C ALA A 379 -2.08 -26.46 -18.07
N GLN A 380 -1.33 -25.92 -17.11
CA GLN A 380 -1.88 -25.44 -15.84
C GLN A 380 -2.61 -24.10 -16.02
N LEU A 381 -2.02 -23.15 -16.76
CA LEU A 381 -2.63 -21.85 -17.05
C LEU A 381 -3.91 -22.00 -17.89
N LYS A 382 -3.94 -22.88 -18.88
CA LYS A 382 -5.17 -23.19 -19.65
C LYS A 382 -6.29 -23.76 -18.76
N ARG A 383 -5.96 -24.62 -17.80
CA ARG A 383 -6.95 -25.15 -16.85
C ARG A 383 -7.49 -24.08 -15.90
N ALA A 384 -6.62 -23.19 -15.41
CA ALA A 384 -7.03 -22.08 -14.57
C ALA A 384 -7.91 -21.06 -15.33
N LEU A 385 -7.58 -20.78 -16.60
CA LEU A 385 -8.39 -19.92 -17.46
C LEU A 385 -9.78 -20.50 -17.70
N MET A 386 -9.87 -21.78 -18.10
CA MET A 386 -11.15 -22.46 -18.31
C MET A 386 -12.00 -22.49 -17.02
N ALA A 387 -11.39 -22.77 -15.87
CA ALA A 387 -12.10 -22.74 -14.59
C ALA A 387 -12.61 -21.34 -14.24
N SER A 388 -11.86 -20.29 -14.58
CA SER A 388 -12.29 -18.90 -14.38
C SER A 388 -13.40 -18.49 -15.36
N GLU A 389 -13.40 -19.01 -16.59
CA GLU A 389 -14.45 -18.75 -17.58
C GLU A 389 -15.77 -19.46 -17.21
N ASP A 390 -15.69 -20.70 -16.72
CA ASP A 390 -16.84 -21.46 -16.21
C ASP A 390 -17.44 -20.82 -14.94
N ASP A 391 -16.58 -20.34 -14.03
CA ASP A 391 -17.02 -19.58 -12.86
C ASP A 391 -17.70 -18.26 -13.27
N ARG A 392 -17.15 -17.53 -14.25
CA ARG A 392 -17.78 -16.32 -14.80
C ARG A 392 -19.16 -16.62 -15.40
N ALA A 393 -19.31 -17.72 -16.12
CA ALA A 393 -20.60 -18.14 -16.69
C ALA A 393 -21.62 -18.45 -15.58
N THR A 394 -21.20 -19.18 -14.55
CA THR A 394 -22.03 -19.50 -13.38
C THR A 394 -22.46 -18.24 -12.61
N GLN A 395 -21.56 -17.27 -12.45
CA GLN A 395 -21.86 -15.98 -11.80
C GLN A 395 -22.83 -15.12 -12.62
N LEU A 396 -22.70 -15.11 -13.94
CA LEU A 396 -23.64 -14.44 -14.85
C LEU A 396 -25.06 -15.04 -14.76
N GLU A 397 -25.15 -16.36 -14.61
CA GLU A 397 -26.43 -17.04 -14.43
C GLU A 397 -27.05 -16.74 -13.06
N ALA A 398 -26.24 -16.74 -11.99
CA ALA A 398 -26.68 -16.35 -10.66
C ALA A 398 -27.18 -14.89 -10.61
N LEU A 399 -26.50 -13.97 -11.31
CA LEU A 399 -26.95 -12.58 -11.45
C LEU A 399 -28.30 -12.47 -12.16
N ARG A 400 -28.48 -13.19 -13.28
CA ARG A 400 -29.77 -13.23 -14.01
C ARG A 400 -30.91 -13.76 -13.15
N ASN A 401 -30.67 -14.81 -12.36
CA ASN A 401 -31.67 -15.37 -11.45
C ASN A 401 -32.05 -14.38 -10.34
N ARG A 402 -31.08 -13.62 -9.83
CA ARG A 402 -31.30 -12.59 -8.81
C ARG A 402 -32.11 -11.40 -9.36
N ASP A 403 -31.81 -10.97 -10.58
CA ASP A 403 -32.57 -9.91 -11.26
C ASP A 403 -34.02 -10.35 -11.51
N ALA A 404 -34.24 -11.60 -11.92
CA ALA A 404 -35.58 -12.16 -12.07
C ALA A 404 -36.37 -12.20 -10.74
N ALA A 405 -35.71 -12.54 -9.63
CA ALA A 405 -36.31 -12.53 -8.30
C ALA A 405 -36.66 -11.10 -7.84
N ILE A 406 -35.79 -10.12 -8.08
CA ILE A 406 -36.06 -8.70 -7.80
C ILE A 406 -37.29 -8.23 -8.57
N GLU A 407 -37.42 -8.59 -9.85
CA GLU A 407 -38.55 -8.19 -10.67
C GLU A 407 -39.86 -8.90 -10.27
N ALA A 408 -39.79 -10.13 -9.77
CA ALA A 408 -40.93 -10.81 -9.16
C ALA A 408 -41.39 -10.11 -7.87
N LEU A 409 -40.46 -9.73 -6.99
CA LEU A 409 -40.75 -9.00 -5.75
C LEU A 409 -41.35 -7.62 -6.04
N ARG A 410 -40.82 -6.87 -7.02
CA ARG A 410 -41.39 -5.59 -7.45
C ARG A 410 -42.84 -5.72 -7.91
N ARG A 411 -43.16 -6.75 -8.68
CA ARG A 411 -44.54 -7.02 -9.13
C ARG A 411 -45.47 -7.33 -7.96
N GLU A 412 -45.00 -8.08 -6.97
CA GLU A 412 -45.80 -8.40 -5.80
C GLU A 412 -46.03 -7.16 -4.90
N VAL A 413 -45.02 -6.30 -4.74
CA VAL A 413 -45.18 -5.01 -4.04
C VAL A 413 -46.27 -4.17 -4.70
N VAL A 414 -46.23 -4.01 -6.02
CA VAL A 414 -47.26 -3.25 -6.77
C VAL A 414 -48.65 -3.88 -6.60
N ARG A 415 -48.75 -5.21 -6.63
CA ARG A 415 -50.03 -5.93 -6.42
C ARG A 415 -50.61 -5.65 -5.03
N LEU A 416 -49.77 -5.69 -3.99
CA LEU A 416 -50.18 -5.46 -2.61
C LEU A 416 -50.57 -3.99 -2.38
N GLU A 417 -49.82 -3.04 -2.94
CA GLU A 417 -50.16 -1.61 -2.92
C GLU A 417 -51.52 -1.33 -3.57
N GLN A 418 -51.83 -1.96 -4.70
CA GLN A 418 -53.13 -1.84 -5.37
C GLN A 418 -54.28 -2.48 -4.58
N SER A 419 -54.00 -3.53 -3.81
CA SER A 419 -54.99 -4.19 -2.95
C SER A 419 -55.28 -3.39 -1.67
N LEU A 420 -54.33 -2.58 -1.20
CA LEU A 420 -54.48 -1.69 -0.04
C LEU A 420 -55.16 -0.36 -0.38
N ALA A 421 -55.23 -0.01 -1.67
CA ALA A 421 -55.87 1.20 -2.19
C ALA A 421 -57.36 1.01 -2.54
N LYS A 422 -57.93 -0.18 -2.33
CA LYS A 422 -59.37 -0.50 -2.39
C LYS A 422 -59.90 -0.70 -0.98
#